data_AF-A0AAE6W9F9-F1
#
_entry.id   AF-A0AAE6W9F9-F1
#
_cell.length_a   1.000
_cell.length_b   1.000
_cell.length_c   1.000
_cell.angle_alpha   90.00
_cell.angle_beta   90.00
_cell.angle_gamma   90.00
#
_symmetry.space_group_name_H-M   'P 1'
#
loop_
_entity.id
_entity.type
_entity.pdbx_description
1 polymer ?
#
loop_
_entity_poly.entity_id
_entity_poly.type
_entity_poly.pdbx_seq_one_letter_code
_entity_poly.pdbx_strand_id
1 'polypeptide(L)'
;MEDEPARPLGELRPGGTVRATITSHQPWGFTARLDAYEPVGASLDTIRRGTEPGVARLVRQSPPVGATVDLVVGEVRDWHHEPWIWIDLTAPCTAQD
;
A
#
# COMPACT_ATOMS: atom_id res chain seq x y z
N MET A 1 -18.08 -16.59 -10.36
CA MET A 1 -17.12 -15.49 -10.47
C MET A 1 -15.77 -16.16 -10.36
N GLU A 2 -15.01 -16.20 -11.45
CA GLU A 2 -13.64 -16.72 -11.42
C GLU A 2 -12.82 -15.78 -10.54
N ASP A 3 -12.33 -16.29 -9.40
CA ASP A 3 -11.22 -15.68 -8.68
C ASP A 3 -10.04 -15.66 -9.66
N GLU A 4 -9.77 -14.51 -10.29
CA GLU A 4 -8.52 -14.32 -11.03
C GLU A 4 -7.38 -14.72 -10.09
N PRO A 5 -6.44 -15.59 -10.51
CA PRO A 5 -5.37 -16.03 -9.65
C PRO A 5 -4.60 -14.79 -9.17
N ALA A 6 -4.48 -14.66 -7.85
CA ALA A 6 -3.75 -13.57 -7.23
C ALA A 6 -2.35 -13.49 -7.83
N ARG A 7 -1.93 -12.29 -8.25
CA ARG A 7 -0.64 -12.10 -8.91
C ARG A 7 0.49 -12.37 -7.92
N PRO A 8 1.58 -13.02 -8.36
CA PRO A 8 2.71 -13.29 -7.49
C PRO A 8 3.36 -11.98 -7.04
N LEU A 9 3.83 -11.95 -5.78
CA LEU A 9 4.47 -10.77 -5.20
C LEU A 9 5.75 -10.37 -5.95
N GLY A 10 6.38 -11.31 -6.66
CA GLY A 10 7.52 -11.06 -7.56
C GLY A 10 7.23 -10.16 -8.75
N GLU A 11 5.97 -9.80 -9.02
CA GLU A 11 5.57 -8.80 -10.02
C GLU A 11 5.47 -7.38 -9.45
N LEU A 12 5.53 -7.20 -8.13
CA LEU A 12 5.54 -5.88 -7.52
C LEU A 12 6.85 -5.15 -7.85
N ARG A 13 6.72 -3.93 -8.36
CA ARG A 13 7.85 -3.06 -8.71
C ARG A 13 7.65 -1.70 -8.04
N PRO A 14 8.70 -1.10 -7.45
CA PRO A 14 8.67 0.28 -7.02
C PRO A 14 8.16 1.20 -8.15
N GLY A 15 7.26 2.13 -7.82
CA GLY A 15 6.57 3.00 -8.76
C GLY A 15 5.29 2.41 -9.38
N GLY A 16 5.02 1.11 -9.18
CA GLY A 16 3.78 0.48 -9.64
C GLY A 16 2.57 0.93 -8.84
N THR A 17 1.47 1.28 -9.51
CA THR A 17 0.19 1.57 -8.85
C THR A 17 -0.52 0.27 -8.51
N VAL A 18 -0.95 0.12 -7.27
CA VAL A 18 -1.62 -1.04 -6.73
C VAL A 18 -2.87 -0.62 -5.97
N ARG A 19 -3.93 -1.40 -6.13
CA ARG A 19 -5.15 -1.23 -5.36
C ARG A 19 -5.00 -1.95 -4.03
N ALA A 20 -5.20 -1.21 -2.94
CA ALA A 20 -5.03 -1.71 -1.59
C ALA A 20 -6.25 -1.36 -0.73
N THR A 21 -6.70 -2.33 0.05
CA THR A 21 -7.79 -2.13 1.02
C THR A 21 -7.20 -1.93 2.40
N ILE A 22 -7.55 -0.82 3.06
CA ILE A 22 -7.08 -0.49 4.41
C ILE A 22 -7.62 -1.53 5.39
N THR A 23 -6.73 -2.20 6.11
CA THR A 23 -7.10 -3.24 7.08
C THR A 23 -7.04 -2.73 8.52
N SER A 24 -6.18 -1.75 8.80
CA SER A 24 -6.09 -1.13 10.13
C SER A 24 -5.45 0.25 10.08
N HIS A 25 -5.74 1.05 11.10
CA HIS A 25 -5.05 2.30 11.39
C HIS A 25 -4.01 2.07 12.47
N GLN A 26 -2.84 2.69 12.31
CA GLN A 26 -1.73 2.57 13.23
C GLN A 26 -1.21 3.95 13.62
N PRO A 27 -0.58 4.11 14.80
CA PRO A 27 0.01 5.39 15.21
C PRO A 27 1.09 5.91 14.25
N TRP A 28 1.70 5.02 13.46
CA TRP A 28 2.71 5.32 12.46
C TRP A 28 2.17 5.37 11.02
N GLY A 29 0.89 5.04 10.79
CA GLY A 29 0.28 5.08 9.46
C GLY A 29 -0.85 4.08 9.27
N PHE A 30 -0.83 3.34 8.16
CA PHE A 30 -1.92 2.42 7.80
C PHE A 30 -1.38 1.04 7.44
N THR A 31 -2.12 -0.01 7.77
CA THR A 31 -1.93 -1.31 7.14
C THR A 31 -2.98 -1.51 6.07
N ALA A 32 -2.60 -2.17 4.99
CA ALA A 32 -3.46 -2.47 3.88
C ALA A 32 -3.16 -3.87 3.33
N ARG A 33 -4.14 -4.42 2.63
CA ARG A 33 -4.00 -5.65 1.85
C ARG A 33 -4.05 -5.28 0.38
N LEU A 34 -3.15 -5.83 -0.43
CA LEU A 34 -3.24 -5.67 -1.87
C LEU A 34 -4.31 -6.62 -2.43
N ASP A 35 -5.29 -6.07 -3.15
CA ASP A 35 -6.44 -6.88 -3.61
C ASP A 35 -6.13 -7.73 -4.84
N ALA A 36 -5.11 -7.38 -5.63
CA ALA A 36 -4.72 -8.08 -6.85
C ALA A 36 -3.57 -9.08 -6.68
N TYR A 37 -3.01 -9.18 -5.47
CA TYR A 37 -1.79 -9.96 -5.18
C TYR A 37 -2.05 -10.97 -4.07
N GLU A 38 -1.16 -11.95 -3.96
CA GLU A 38 -1.19 -12.91 -2.84
C GLU A 38 -1.28 -12.19 -1.48
N PRO A 39 -1.96 -12.77 -0.48
CA PRO A 39 -2.22 -12.12 0.80
C PRO A 39 -0.92 -11.77 1.50
N VAL A 40 -0.60 -10.47 1.44
CA VAL A 40 0.63 -9.89 1.98
C VAL A 40 0.27 -8.68 2.83
N GLY A 41 1.00 -8.50 3.94
CA GLY A 41 0.90 -7.29 4.74
C GLY A 41 1.56 -6.12 4.00
N ALA A 42 0.76 -5.19 3.50
CA ALA A 42 1.26 -3.90 3.01
C ALA A 42 1.02 -2.83 4.06
N SER A 43 1.84 -1.79 4.06
CA SER A 43 1.63 -0.67 4.94
C SER A 43 2.07 0.64 4.31
N LEU A 44 1.54 1.74 4.82
CA LEU A 44 1.97 3.07 4.46
C LEU A 44 2.52 3.74 5.72
N ASP A 45 3.84 3.92 5.78
CA ASP A 45 4.50 4.60 6.90
C ASP A 45 4.42 6.12 6.72
N THR A 46 3.49 6.73 7.46
CA THR A 46 3.25 8.19 7.42
C THR A 46 4.30 8.97 8.18
N ILE A 47 5.08 8.35 9.07
CA ILE A 47 6.17 9.02 9.78
C ILE A 47 7.33 9.23 8.81
N ARG A 48 7.64 8.22 8.00
CA ARG A 48 8.74 8.27 7.02
C ARG A 48 8.35 9.00 5.75
N ARG A 49 7.11 8.82 5.27
CA ARG A 49 6.61 9.37 4.00
C ARG A 49 5.63 10.53 4.14
N GLY A 50 5.39 11.02 5.36
CA GLY A 50 4.39 12.06 5.63
C GLY A 50 4.60 13.38 4.91
N THR A 51 5.84 13.66 4.47
CA THR A 51 6.16 14.84 3.67
C THR A 51 5.85 14.67 2.18
N GLU A 52 5.59 13.46 1.72
CA GLU A 52 5.16 13.22 0.34
C GLU A 52 3.74 13.77 0.14
N PRO A 53 3.48 14.60 -0.88
CA PRO A 53 2.21 15.31 -1.03
C PRO A 53 1.02 14.36 -1.17
N GLY A 54 1.20 13.24 -1.87
CA GLY A 54 0.19 12.18 -1.98
C GLY A 54 -0.14 11.58 -0.61
N VAL A 55 0.88 11.27 0.19
CA VAL A 55 0.72 10.68 1.52
C VAL A 55 0.03 11.65 2.47
N ALA A 56 0.47 12.91 2.50
CA ALA A 56 -0.16 13.95 3.31
C ALA A 56 -1.65 14.14 2.94
N ARG A 57 -2.00 14.05 1.66
CA ARG A 57 -3.40 14.08 1.20
C ARG A 57 -4.17 12.86 1.70
N LEU A 58 -3.63 11.66 1.58
CA LEU A 58 -4.27 10.43 2.04
C LEU A 58 -4.50 10.45 3.56
N VAL A 59 -3.51 10.88 4.34
CA VAL A 59 -3.63 11.04 5.80
C VAL A 59 -4.73 12.02 6.16
N ARG A 60 -4.82 13.17 5.45
CA ARG A 60 -5.90 14.14 5.63
C ARG A 60 -7.28 13.57 5.28
N GLN A 61 -7.36 12.69 4.30
CA GLN A 61 -8.60 12.00 3.95
C GLN A 61 -9.00 10.94 4.98
N SER A 62 -8.04 10.43 5.76
CA SER A 62 -8.24 9.42 6.80
C SER A 62 -9.17 8.29 6.34
N PRO A 63 -8.78 7.53 5.29
CA PRO A 63 -9.64 6.50 4.73
C PRO A 63 -10.01 5.46 5.80
N PRO A 64 -11.30 5.11 5.97
CA PRO A 64 -11.71 4.16 7.00
C PRO A 64 -11.17 2.75 6.71
N VAL A 65 -11.13 1.90 7.75
CA VAL A 65 -10.86 0.47 7.56
C VAL A 65 -11.93 -0.14 6.64
N GLY A 66 -11.49 -0.93 5.67
CA GLY A 66 -12.32 -1.47 4.59
C GLY A 66 -12.40 -0.58 3.35
N ALA A 67 -11.86 0.65 3.40
CA ALA A 67 -11.76 1.49 2.20
C ALA A 67 -10.68 0.98 1.26
N THR A 68 -11.03 0.90 -0.01
CA THR A 68 -10.10 0.58 -1.09
C THR A 68 -9.53 1.87 -1.67
N VAL A 69 -8.20 1.97 -1.71
CA VAL A 69 -7.45 3.13 -2.20
C VAL A 69 -6.39 2.70 -3.20
N ASP A 70 -6.15 3.53 -4.19
CA ASP A 70 -5.04 3.33 -5.12
C ASP A 70 -3.76 3.92 -4.49
N LEU A 71 -2.77 3.05 -4.27
CA LEU A 71 -1.48 3.38 -3.69
C LEU A 71 -0.38 3.03 -4.69
N VAL A 72 0.82 3.53 -4.45
CA VAL A 72 2.00 3.27 -5.26
C VAL A 72 2.98 2.47 -4.42
N VAL A 73 3.57 1.43 -4.99
CA VAL A 73 4.64 0.67 -4.33
C VAL A 73 5.85 1.59 -4.19
N GLY A 74 6.18 2.00 -2.97
CA GLY A 74 7.36 2.80 -2.68
C GLY A 74 8.60 1.92 -2.57
N GLU A 75 8.58 0.95 -1.66
CA GLU A 75 9.67 -0.01 -1.46
C GLU A 75 9.10 -1.41 -1.19
N VAL A 76 9.72 -2.43 -1.77
CA VAL A 76 9.42 -3.84 -1.48
C VAL A 76 10.56 -4.37 -0.64
N ARG A 77 10.30 -4.68 0.63
CA ARG A 77 11.27 -5.27 1.55
C ARG A 77 10.91 -6.71 1.81
N ASP A 78 11.80 -7.64 1.48
CA ASP A 78 11.77 -8.96 2.06
C ASP A 78 12.19 -8.84 3.53
N TRP A 79 11.25 -9.01 4.46
CA TRP A 79 11.67 -9.19 5.84
C TRP A 79 12.14 -10.64 5.96
N HIS A 80 13.30 -10.85 6.60
CA HIS A 80 14.06 -12.11 6.68
C HIS A 80 13.32 -13.36 7.23
N HIS A 81 12.00 -13.32 7.41
CA HIS A 81 11.19 -14.49 7.72
C HIS A 81 9.99 -14.57 6.76
N GLU A 82 10.01 -15.58 5.90
CA GLU A 82 8.86 -16.03 5.11
C GLU A 82 7.62 -16.14 6.01
N PRO A 83 6.40 -15.74 5.56
CA PRO A 83 6.03 -15.24 4.24
C PRO A 83 5.75 -13.72 4.20
N TRP A 84 6.40 -12.90 5.03
CA TRP A 84 6.02 -11.48 5.17
C TRP A 84 6.89 -10.57 4.28
N ILE A 85 6.38 -10.23 3.09
CA ILE A 85 6.94 -9.14 2.29
C ILE A 85 6.33 -7.83 2.78
N TRP A 86 7.15 -6.88 3.21
CA TRP A 86 6.67 -5.57 3.62
C TRP A 86 6.67 -4.64 2.42
N ILE A 87 5.48 -4.20 2.02
CA ILE A 87 5.31 -3.27 0.92
C ILE A 87 5.04 -1.92 1.54
N ASP A 88 6.02 -1.04 1.43
CA ASP A 88 5.91 0.34 1.85
C ASP A 88 5.24 1.11 0.72
N LEU A 89 4.00 1.52 0.94
CA LEU A 89 3.17 2.19 -0.03
C LEU A 89 3.34 3.72 0.09
N THR A 90 3.32 4.42 -1.04
CA THR A 90 3.12 5.86 -1.11
C THR A 90 1.80 6.14 -1.82
N ALA A 91 1.37 7.39 -1.87
CA ALA A 91 0.19 7.78 -2.64
C ALA A 91 0.63 8.41 -3.97
N PRO A 92 -0.17 8.24 -5.04
CA PRO A 92 0.17 8.80 -6.34
C PRO A 92 0.39 10.31 -6.20
N CYS A 93 1.51 10.78 -6.73
CA CYS A 93 1.70 12.21 -6.92
C CYS A 93 0.69 12.62 -7.99
N THR A 94 -0.50 13.08 -7.58
CA THR A 94 -1.32 13.89 -8.48
C THR A 94 -0.53 15.17 -8.71
N ALA A 95 0.34 15.17 -9.71
CA ALA A 95 0.58 16.37 -10.49
C ALA A 95 -0.80 16.80 -10.99
N GLN A 96 -1.43 17.70 -10.24
CA GLN A 96 -2.54 18.46 -10.77
C GLN A 96 -1.93 19.65 -11.49
N ASP A 97 -2.18 19.66 -12.80
CA ASP A 97 -1.90 20.67 -13.84
C ASP A 97 -0.48 20.68 -14.43
#